data_AF-A0A8X6FXM6-F1
#
_entry.id   AF-A0A8X6FXM6-F1
#
_cell.length_a   1.000
_cell.length_b   1.000
_cell.length_c   1.000
_cell.angle_alpha   90.00
_cell.angle_beta   90.00
_cell.angle_gamma   90.00
#
_symmetry.space_group_name_H-M   'P 1'
#
loop_
_entity.id
_entity.type
_entity.pdbx_description
1 polymer ?
#
loop_
_entity_poly.entity_id
_entity_poly.type
_entity_poly.pdbx_seq_one_letter_code
_entity_poly.pdbx_strand_id
1 'polypeptide(L)'
;MVNLGRLRKLYFNPKEPSSFGSVKRLSKASGVHWHDVQKWLSHQGVYILHKPVLYKFQRRKTIAYGINELRQRDLLDMQKLSRYKKGNRYILTIIDVMSLYLRAFPIKDKKS
;
A
#
# COMPACT_ATOMS: atom_id res chain seq x y z
N MET A 1 -37.78 7.86 8.01
CA MET A 1 -37.17 6.68 8.65
C MET A 1 -36.27 5.97 7.64
N VAL A 2 -34.98 5.77 7.96
CA VAL A 2 -34.05 5.04 7.08
C VAL A 2 -34.45 3.57 7.04
N ASN A 3 -34.75 3.03 5.85
CA ASN A 3 -35.17 1.64 5.70
C ASN A 3 -33.94 0.69 5.72
N LEU A 4 -33.44 0.40 6.93
CA LEU A 4 -32.26 -0.44 7.17
C LEU A 4 -32.46 -1.89 6.70
N GLY A 5 -33.69 -2.40 6.70
CA GLY A 5 -34.02 -3.75 6.21
C GLY A 5 -33.74 -3.92 4.71
N ARG A 6 -33.94 -2.87 3.92
CA ARG A 6 -33.65 -2.86 2.47
C ARG A 6 -32.14 -2.95 2.20
N LEU A 7 -31.31 -2.24 2.97
CA LEU A 7 -29.84 -2.26 2.82
C LEU A 7 -29.27 -3.66 3.05
N ARG A 8 -29.73 -4.36 4.10
CA ARG A 8 -29.29 -5.72 4.41
C ARG A 8 -29.63 -6.69 3.27
N LYS A 9 -30.84 -6.63 2.72
CA LYS A 9 -31.27 -7.50 1.61
C LYS A 9 -30.42 -7.29 0.35
N LEU A 10 -30.15 -6.03 -0.01
CA LEU A 10 -29.35 -5.71 -1.20
C LEU A 10 -27.86 -6.05 -1.02
N TYR A 11 -27.30 -5.79 0.17
CA TYR A 11 -25.88 -5.97 0.41
C TYR A 11 -25.46 -7.44 0.50
N PHE A 12 -26.26 -8.29 1.13
CA PHE A 12 -25.92 -9.71 1.35
C PHE A 12 -26.48 -10.66 0.27
N ASN A 13 -27.19 -10.16 -0.74
CA ASN A 13 -27.68 -11.00 -1.84
C ASN A 13 -26.67 -11.05 -3.00
N PRO A 14 -25.97 -12.17 -3.24
CA PRO A 14 -24.94 -12.23 -4.28
C PRO A 14 -25.46 -12.00 -5.71
N LYS A 15 -26.78 -12.13 -5.93
CA LYS A 15 -27.42 -11.86 -7.22
C LYS A 15 -27.55 -10.36 -7.52
N GLU A 16 -27.45 -9.52 -6.49
CA GLU A 16 -27.56 -8.07 -6.64
C GLU A 16 -26.21 -7.45 -7.04
N PRO A 17 -26.17 -6.58 -8.07
CA PRO A 17 -24.94 -5.87 -8.47
C PRO A 17 -24.31 -4.99 -7.38
N SER A 18 -25.08 -4.67 -6.33
CA SER A 18 -24.64 -3.87 -5.18
C SER A 18 -24.12 -4.69 -4.00
N SER A 19 -24.11 -6.02 -4.12
CA SER A 19 -23.70 -6.94 -3.06
C SER A 19 -22.21 -6.82 -2.72
N PHE A 20 -21.90 -6.86 -1.42
CA PHE A 20 -20.56 -6.71 -0.85
C PHE A 20 -19.75 -5.53 -1.43
N GLY A 21 -20.46 -4.52 -1.95
CA GLY A 21 -19.90 -3.45 -2.75
C GLY A 21 -19.56 -2.20 -1.95
N SER A 22 -19.24 -1.14 -2.69
CA SER A 22 -18.94 0.17 -2.13
C SER A 22 -20.19 0.95 -1.71
N VAL A 23 -20.00 1.94 -0.82
CA VAL A 23 -21.04 2.88 -0.38
C VAL A 23 -21.82 3.45 -1.57
N LYS A 24 -21.12 3.84 -2.65
CA LYS A 24 -21.72 4.44 -3.85
C LYS A 24 -22.67 3.47 -4.57
N ARG A 25 -22.29 2.21 -4.72
CA ARG A 25 -23.12 1.19 -5.38
C ARG A 25 -24.38 0.90 -4.56
N LEU A 26 -24.22 0.73 -3.25
CA LEU A 26 -25.33 0.43 -2.35
C LEU A 26 -26.28 1.63 -2.18
N SER A 27 -25.75 2.86 -2.13
CA SER A 27 -26.56 4.08 -2.12
C SER A 27 -27.39 4.23 -3.40
N LYS A 28 -26.80 3.98 -4.58
CA LYS A 28 -27.52 4.00 -5.86
C LYS A 28 -28.63 2.93 -5.91
N ALA A 29 -28.36 1.70 -5.47
CA ALA A 29 -29.33 0.60 -5.54
C ALA A 29 -30.46 0.72 -4.49
N SER A 30 -30.14 1.26 -3.31
CA SER A 30 -31.11 1.41 -2.22
C SER A 30 -31.94 2.70 -2.30
N GLY A 31 -31.44 3.72 -3.01
CA GLY A 31 -31.99 5.07 -2.98
C GLY A 31 -31.76 5.81 -1.66
N VAL A 32 -30.97 5.23 -0.75
CA VAL A 32 -30.64 5.82 0.55
C VAL A 32 -29.45 6.76 0.39
N HIS A 33 -29.51 7.90 1.10
CA HIS A 33 -28.43 8.87 1.10
C HIS A 33 -27.11 8.24 1.56
N TRP A 34 -25.99 8.60 0.90
CA TRP A 34 -24.71 7.91 1.06
C TRP A 34 -24.17 7.93 2.50
N HIS A 35 -24.46 8.98 3.28
CA HIS A 35 -24.06 9.06 4.70
C HIS A 35 -24.68 7.95 5.54
N ASP A 36 -25.97 7.68 5.38
CA ASP A 36 -26.67 6.64 6.12
C ASP A 36 -26.18 5.25 5.71
N VAL A 37 -25.90 5.07 4.41
CA VAL A 37 -25.31 3.84 3.89
C VAL A 37 -23.91 3.62 4.45
N GLN A 38 -23.07 4.65 4.49
CA GLN A 38 -21.73 4.58 5.07
C GLN A 38 -21.78 4.24 6.56
N LYS A 39 -22.68 4.89 7.30
CA LYS A 39 -22.90 4.60 8.73
C LYS A 39 -23.38 3.16 8.93
N TRP A 40 -24.27 2.65 8.09
CA TRP A 40 -24.71 1.25 8.18
C TRP A 40 -23.59 0.27 7.86
N LEU A 41 -22.82 0.53 6.80
CA LEU A 41 -21.69 -0.30 6.36
C LEU A 41 -20.55 -0.32 7.40
N SER A 42 -20.32 0.77 8.13
CA SER A 42 -19.30 0.80 9.20
C SER A 42 -19.60 -0.10 10.39
N HIS A 43 -20.78 -0.72 10.45
CA HIS A 43 -21.15 -1.72 11.45
C HIS A 43 -21.17 -3.15 10.87
N GLN A 44 -20.92 -3.33 9.57
CA GLN A 44 -20.88 -4.65 8.94
C GLN A 44 -19.45 -5.20 8.97
N GLY A 45 -19.23 -6.29 9.72
CA GLY A 45 -17.89 -6.90 9.86
C GLY A 45 -17.24 -7.26 8.51
N VAL A 46 -18.02 -7.77 7.56
CA VAL A 46 -17.53 -8.11 6.21
C VAL A 46 -17.02 -6.88 5.47
N TYR A 47 -17.74 -5.75 5.56
CA TYR A 47 -17.32 -4.51 4.92
C TYR A 47 -16.03 -3.97 5.53
N ILE A 48 -15.93 -3.98 6.86
CA ILE A 48 -14.77 -3.46 7.59
C ILE A 48 -13.52 -4.29 7.28
N LEU A 49 -13.62 -5.61 7.29
CA LEU A 49 -12.50 -6.52 7.04
C LEU A 49 -11.85 -6.32 5.67
N HIS A 50 -12.67 -6.09 4.65
CA HIS A 50 -12.21 -5.93 3.26
C HIS A 50 -12.00 -4.46 2.86
N LYS A 51 -12.28 -3.51 3.76
CA LYS A 51 -12.00 -2.10 3.49
C LYS A 51 -10.51 -1.83 3.72
N PRO A 52 -9.75 -1.39 2.69
CA PRO A 52 -8.34 -1.08 2.86
C PRO A 52 -8.18 0.05 3.88
N VAL A 53 -7.34 -0.18 4.88
CA VAL A 53 -6.97 0.85 5.86
C VAL A 53 -5.84 1.69 5.26
N LEU A 54 -6.12 2.98 5.00
CA LEU A 54 -5.14 3.93 4.49
C LEU A 54 -4.52 4.70 5.65
N TYR A 55 -3.30 4.32 6.05
CA TYR A 55 -2.56 5.05 7.08
C TYR A 55 -1.87 6.28 6.47
N LYS A 56 -2.29 7.47 6.90
CA LYS A 56 -1.55 8.72 6.68
C LYS A 56 -0.62 8.94 7.87
N PHE A 57 0.65 8.60 7.70
CA PHE A 57 1.68 8.89 8.70
C PHE A 57 2.69 9.89 8.15
N GLN A 58 3.19 10.76 9.03
CA GLN A 58 4.24 11.69 8.67
C GLN A 58 5.52 10.91 8.35
N ARG A 59 6.02 11.07 7.12
CA ARG A 59 7.33 10.53 6.71
C ARG A 59 8.37 11.63 6.79
N ARG A 60 9.61 11.26 7.15
CA ARG A 60 10.73 12.18 7.06
C ARG A 60 10.96 12.54 5.58
N LYS A 61 11.11 13.83 5.30
CA LYS A 61 11.48 14.30 3.96
C LYS A 61 12.97 14.01 3.75
N THR A 62 13.33 13.53 2.56
CA THR A 62 14.74 13.44 2.14
C THR A 62 15.04 14.72 1.35
N ILE A 63 15.83 15.62 1.92
CA ILE A 63 16.17 16.93 1.32
C ILE A 63 17.70 17.03 1.32
N ALA A 64 18.27 17.37 0.17
CA ALA A 64 19.69 17.66 0.00
C ALA A 64 19.83 19.10 -0.54
N TYR A 65 20.80 19.85 -0.01
CA TYR A 65 21.10 21.24 -0.38
C TYR A 65 22.31 21.35 -1.34
N GLY A 66 23.13 20.30 -1.42
CA GLY A 66 24.26 20.21 -2.33
C GLY A 66 24.50 18.80 -2.88
N ILE A 67 25.20 18.74 -4.02
CA ILE A 67 25.68 17.48 -4.59
C ILE A 67 26.61 16.83 -3.57
N ASN A 68 26.51 15.50 -3.40
CA ASN A 68 27.34 14.71 -2.49
C ASN A 68 27.12 14.97 -0.99
N GLU A 69 26.16 15.83 -0.61
CA GLU A 69 25.83 16.12 0.80
C GLU A 69 25.06 14.97 1.45
N LEU A 70 24.03 14.46 0.77
CA LEU A 70 23.20 13.36 1.26
C LEU A 70 23.24 12.18 0.28
N ARG A 71 23.65 11.02 0.78
CA ARG A 71 23.66 9.77 0.01
C ARG A 71 22.84 8.71 0.71
N GLN A 72 21.92 8.10 -0.03
CA GLN A 72 21.17 6.95 0.43
C GLN A 72 21.91 5.67 0.03
N ARG A 73 21.99 4.73 0.97
CA ARG A 73 22.64 3.44 0.76
C ARG A 73 21.64 2.33 1.01
N ASP A 74 21.58 1.38 0.09
CA ASP A 74 20.75 0.19 0.24
C ASP A 74 21.55 -1.05 -0.18
N LEU A 75 21.06 -2.20 0.24
CA LEU A 75 21.69 -3.48 0.00
C LEU A 75 20.74 -4.42 -0.75
N LEU A 76 21.09 -4.70 -2.01
CA LEU A 76 20.38 -5.68 -2.81
C LEU A 76 20.85 -7.09 -2.44
N ASP A 77 19.92 -7.98 -2.09
CA ASP A 77 20.20 -9.38 -1.77
C ASP A 77 20.23 -10.24 -3.04
N MET A 78 21.42 -10.77 -3.34
CA MET A 78 21.71 -11.60 -4.50
C MET A 78 22.28 -12.97 -4.09
N GLN A 79 22.04 -13.41 -2.84
CA GLN A 79 22.65 -14.62 -2.27
C GLN A 79 22.40 -15.87 -3.13
N LYS A 80 21.19 -15.99 -3.70
CA LYS A 80 20.80 -17.10 -4.60
C LYS A 80 21.66 -17.19 -5.86
N LEU A 81 22.24 -16.07 -6.30
CA LEU A 81 23.04 -15.96 -7.52
C LEU A 81 24.56 -15.99 -7.26
N SER A 82 24.96 -16.16 -6.00
CA SER A 82 26.37 -16.13 -5.57
C SER A 82 27.26 -17.14 -6.30
N ARG A 83 26.73 -18.33 -6.62
CA ARG A 83 27.43 -19.37 -7.40
C ARG A 83 27.85 -18.86 -8.79
N TYR A 84 27.00 -18.04 -9.41
CA TYR A 84 27.26 -17.49 -10.75
C TYR A 84 28.08 -16.19 -10.70
N LYS A 85 28.23 -15.57 -9.52
CA LYS A 85 28.83 -14.23 -9.34
C LYS A 85 30.06 -14.25 -8.43
N LYS A 86 30.95 -15.23 -8.61
CA LYS A 86 32.25 -15.33 -7.89
C LYS A 86 32.11 -15.20 -6.36
N GLY A 87 31.02 -15.71 -5.80
CA GLY A 87 30.73 -15.63 -4.37
C GLY A 87 30.19 -14.28 -3.88
N ASN A 88 29.94 -13.30 -4.76
CA ASN A 88 29.28 -12.06 -4.38
C ASN A 88 27.80 -12.34 -4.05
N ARG A 89 27.42 -11.98 -2.83
CA ARG A 89 26.11 -12.27 -2.26
C ARG A 89 25.20 -11.05 -2.27
N TYR A 90 25.77 -9.85 -2.32
CA TYR A 90 25.01 -8.62 -2.25
C TYR A 90 25.55 -7.59 -3.23
N ILE A 91 24.73 -6.58 -3.53
CA ILE A 91 25.16 -5.37 -4.23
C ILE A 91 24.83 -4.19 -3.33
N LEU A 92 25.85 -3.47 -2.87
CA LEU A 92 25.69 -2.21 -2.18
C LEU A 92 25.41 -1.13 -3.22
N THR A 93 24.25 -0.49 -3.12
CA THR A 93 23.91 0.66 -3.94
C THR A 93 24.07 1.92 -3.12
N ILE A 94 24.70 2.94 -3.71
CA ILE A 94 24.88 4.26 -3.11
C ILE A 94 24.37 5.27 -4.13
N ILE A 95 23.30 5.97 -3.79
CA ILE A 95 22.68 6.99 -4.63
C ILE A 95 22.89 8.34 -3.98
N ASP A 96 23.48 9.27 -4.73
CA ASP A 96 23.46 10.68 -4.34
C ASP A 96 22.05 11.25 -4.51
N VAL A 97 21.48 11.83 -3.46
CA VAL A 97 20.08 12.26 -3.45
C VAL A 97 19.81 13.41 -4.42
N MET A 98 20.77 14.32 -4.60
CA MET A 98 20.59 15.51 -5.43
C MET A 98 20.84 15.24 -6.91
N SER A 99 21.96 14.59 -7.24
CA SER A 99 22.35 14.30 -8.63
C SER A 99 21.77 13.00 -9.19
N LEU A 100 21.18 12.15 -8.34
CA LEU A 100 20.72 10.80 -8.66
C LEU A 100 21.83 9.89 -9.21
N TYR A 101 23.10 10.24 -8.96
CA TYR A 101 24.23 9.45 -9.40
C TYR A 101 24.33 8.16 -8.57
N LEU A 102 24.19 7.01 -9.24
CA LEU A 102 24.24 5.69 -8.64
C LEU A 102 25.64 5.07 -8.76
N ARG A 103 26.15 4.56 -7.65
CA ARG A 103 27.28 3.63 -7.62
C ARG A 103 26.84 2.29 -7.06
N ALA A 104 27.27 1.20 -7.69
CA ALA A 104 26.94 -0.16 -7.29
C ALA A 104 28.22 -0.96 -7.06
N PHE A 105 28.34 -1.59 -5.89
CA PHE A 105 29.50 -2.37 -5.51
C PHE A 105 29.08 -3.80 -5.16
N PRO A 106 29.62 -4.84 -5.82
CA PRO A 106 29.37 -6.21 -5.42
C PRO A 106 30.13 -6.51 -4.12
N ILE A 107 29.45 -7.04 -3.11
CA ILE A 107 30.06 -7.40 -1.83
C ILE A 107 29.73 -8.85 -1.45
N LYS A 108 30.66 -9.48 -0.72
CA LYS A 108 30.52 -10.87 -0.28
C LYS A 108 29.79 -11.01 1.03
N ASP A 109 29.82 -10.03 1.91
CA ASP A 109 29.14 -10.07 3.20
C ASP A 109 28.60 -8.68 3.57
N LYS A 110 27.90 -8.60 4.71
CA LYS A 110 27.32 -7.36 5.24
C LYS A 110 28.20 -6.71 6.31
N LYS A 111 29.36 -7.30 6.61
CA LYS A 111 30.19 -6.96 7.77
C LYS A 111 31.51 -6.28 7.40
N SER A 112 31.93 -6.40 6.14
CA SER A 112 33.12 -5.75 5.58
C SER A 112 32.96 -4.24 5.52
#